data_AF-A0A3D2WCG1-F1
#
_entry.id   AF-A0A3D2WCG1-F1
#
_cell.length_a   1.000
_cell.length_b   1.000
_cell.length_c   1.000
_cell.angle_alpha   90.00
_cell.angle_beta   90.00
_cell.angle_gamma   90.00
#
_symmetry.space_group_name_H-M   'P 1'
#
loop_
_entity.id
_entity.type
_entity.pdbx_description
1 polymer ?
#
loop_
_entity_poly.entity_id
_entity_poly.type
_entity_poly.pdbx_seq_one_letter_code
_entity_poly.pdbx_strand_id
1 'polypeptide(L)'
;MACVRLHCWSDEPEESLMATRSRNSDRDRRPDNGSKHGPELPVMGAVSMDRRQALKVIAIAAATPTLVSCKPSKEAPEALLTSASTSNPKARGDAWDPDLLAPKVLWERSLTSDELQSLAVLCDVIIPADERSQSASQLGAHDFIDEWVSAPYEANQSDKIVVREGLVWLDSEADRRFGEATRFRELSPDQRIAICDEICYLPNARPELEDAALFFDKVRDLTSTAFWTTPEGMEDLQYVGNVPLPRWDPPPPEVLRHIGLE
;
A
#
# COMPACT_ATOMS: atom_id res chain seq x y z
N MET A 1 8.23 -17.34 -14.17
CA MET A 1 7.10 -18.29 -14.24
C MET A 1 6.17 -17.94 -13.09
N ALA A 2 5.13 -17.14 -13.33
CA ALA A 2 4.06 -16.95 -12.34
C ALA A 2 3.37 -18.30 -12.16
N CYS A 3 3.46 -18.88 -10.96
CA CYS A 3 3.06 -20.26 -10.72
C CYS A 3 1.94 -20.37 -9.69
N VAL A 4 0.83 -19.76 -10.08
CA VAL A 4 -0.43 -20.49 -10.20
C VAL A 4 -0.84 -20.26 -11.66
N ARG A 5 -1.14 -21.31 -12.42
CA ARG A 5 -1.51 -21.12 -13.83
C ARG A 5 -2.65 -20.09 -13.95
N LEU A 6 -2.37 -18.97 -14.63
CA LEU A 6 -3.37 -17.99 -15.11
C LEU A 6 -4.51 -18.64 -15.94
N HIS A 7 -4.40 -19.93 -16.28
CA HIS A 7 -5.46 -20.72 -16.93
C HIS A 7 -6.68 -20.99 -16.02
N CYS A 8 -6.61 -20.71 -14.71
CA CYS A 8 -7.79 -20.80 -13.84
C CYS A 8 -8.72 -19.58 -13.96
N TRP A 9 -8.28 -18.49 -14.61
CA TRP A 9 -9.17 -17.40 -14.97
C TRP A 9 -9.78 -17.72 -16.32
N SER A 10 -11.04 -18.15 -16.31
CA SER A 10 -11.84 -18.26 -17.53
C SER A 10 -11.93 -16.88 -18.17
N ASP A 11 -11.55 -16.77 -19.45
CA ASP A 11 -11.79 -15.59 -20.30
C ASP A 11 -13.30 -15.41 -20.54
N GLU A 12 -14.06 -15.00 -19.53
CA GLU A 12 -15.44 -14.55 -19.70
C GLU A 12 -15.44 -13.04 -19.96
N PRO A 13 -16.13 -12.54 -21.01
CA PRO A 13 -16.07 -11.13 -21.39
C PRO A 13 -16.66 -10.21 -20.30
N GLU A 14 -15.95 -9.13 -19.98
CA GLU A 14 -16.23 -8.10 -18.95
C GLU A 14 -17.63 -7.45 -18.97
N GLU A 15 -18.45 -7.76 -19.97
CA GLU A 15 -19.72 -7.07 -20.25
C GLU A 15 -20.80 -7.33 -19.18
N SER A 16 -20.68 -8.40 -18.38
CA SER A 16 -21.70 -8.79 -17.40
C SER A 16 -21.58 -8.11 -16.02
N LEU A 17 -20.44 -7.50 -15.67
CA LEU A 17 -20.17 -7.02 -14.30
C LEU A 17 -20.60 -5.56 -14.05
N MET A 18 -20.87 -4.78 -15.09
CA MET A 18 -21.20 -3.36 -14.98
C MET A 18 -22.68 -3.07 -14.64
N ALA A 19 -23.55 -4.07 -14.58
CA ALA A 19 -25.00 -3.86 -14.47
C ALA A 19 -25.54 -3.68 -13.02
N THR A 20 -24.70 -3.80 -11.98
CA THR A 20 -25.20 -3.78 -10.59
C THR A 20 -24.32 -2.98 -9.65
N ARG A 21 -24.26 -1.65 -9.82
CA ARG A 21 -23.94 -0.70 -8.73
C ARG A 21 -24.29 0.74 -9.10
N SER A 22 -25.58 1.07 -9.05
CA SER A 22 -26.03 2.46 -9.00
C SER A 22 -26.93 2.66 -7.79
N ARG A 23 -26.30 2.95 -6.64
CA ARG A 23 -26.95 3.55 -5.45
C ARG A 23 -25.89 4.34 -4.69
N ASN A 24 -25.75 5.62 -5.01
CA ASN A 24 -25.37 6.68 -4.06
C ASN A 24 -25.35 8.05 -4.76
N SER A 25 -26.55 8.60 -4.99
CA SER A 25 -26.74 9.99 -5.37
C SER A 25 -27.43 10.73 -4.23
N ASP A 26 -26.70 11.02 -3.15
CA ASP A 26 -27.21 11.92 -2.09
C ASP A 26 -26.09 12.53 -1.24
N ARG A 27 -25.12 13.22 -1.88
CA ARG A 27 -24.03 13.94 -1.17
C ARG A 27 -23.99 15.45 -1.42
N ASP A 28 -25.01 16.05 -2.01
CA ASP A 28 -25.07 17.50 -2.27
C ASP A 28 -26.19 18.21 -1.52
N ARG A 29 -26.13 18.20 -0.18
CA ARG A 29 -26.85 19.15 0.67
C ARG A 29 -25.91 19.82 1.65
N ARG A 30 -25.43 21.01 1.30
CA ARG A 30 -24.88 21.98 2.26
C ARG A 30 -26.03 22.76 2.90
N PRO A 31 -26.05 22.97 4.23
CA PRO A 31 -26.97 23.90 4.85
C PRO A 31 -26.45 25.34 4.70
N ASP A 32 -27.36 26.22 4.29
CA ASP A 32 -27.18 27.67 4.26
C ASP A 32 -27.10 28.19 5.71
N ASN A 33 -26.07 28.97 6.03
CA ASN A 33 -25.96 29.60 7.35
C ASN A 33 -25.53 31.06 7.20
N GLY A 34 -26.51 31.94 7.27
CA GLY A 34 -26.31 33.37 7.45
C GLY A 34 -26.20 33.73 8.93
N SER A 35 -25.18 34.50 9.30
CA SER A 35 -25.31 35.69 10.15
C SER A 35 -23.94 36.32 10.40
N LYS A 36 -23.94 37.65 10.43
CA LYS A 36 -22.80 38.55 10.62
C LYS A 36 -22.48 38.74 12.10
N HIS A 37 -21.18 38.87 12.41
CA HIS A 37 -20.55 39.89 13.27
C HIS A 37 -19.35 39.31 14.03
N GLY A 38 -18.14 39.71 13.64
CA GLY A 38 -16.93 39.62 14.46
C GLY A 38 -16.56 41.02 14.94
N PRO A 39 -16.10 41.21 16.19
CA PRO A 39 -15.70 42.52 16.70
C PRO A 39 -14.31 42.92 16.16
N GLU A 40 -14.20 44.12 15.62
CA GLU A 40 -12.92 44.74 15.27
C GLU A 40 -12.26 45.33 16.52
N LEU A 41 -10.99 44.97 16.77
CA LEU A 41 -10.13 45.62 17.75
C LEU A 41 -9.21 46.63 17.05
N PRO A 42 -9.00 47.84 17.60
CA PRO A 42 -8.20 48.85 16.95
C PRO A 42 -6.71 48.60 17.22
N VAL A 43 -5.92 48.42 16.16
CA VAL A 43 -4.46 48.49 16.25
C VAL A 43 -4.01 49.79 15.60
N MET A 44 -3.67 50.77 16.44
CA MET A 44 -2.89 51.94 16.01
C MET A 44 -1.48 51.48 15.61
N GLY A 45 -1.03 51.88 14.43
CA GLY A 45 0.37 51.78 14.01
C GLY A 45 0.68 50.69 12.98
N ALA A 46 -0.16 50.51 11.94
CA ALA A 46 0.22 49.69 10.80
C ALA A 46 1.11 50.49 9.84
N VAL A 47 2.41 50.19 9.80
CA VAL A 47 3.21 50.49 8.60
C VAL A 47 2.62 49.63 7.48
N SER A 48 2.04 50.26 6.47
CA SER A 48 1.44 49.56 5.34
C SER A 48 2.51 48.85 4.51
N MET A 49 2.80 47.59 4.84
CA MET A 49 3.62 46.73 3.99
C MET A 49 2.73 46.05 2.95
N ASP A 50 3.04 46.28 1.68
CA ASP A 50 2.39 45.57 0.58
C ASP A 50 2.71 44.07 0.65
N ARG A 51 1.77 43.19 0.29
CA ARG A 51 1.94 41.72 0.36
C ARG A 51 3.18 41.26 -0.41
N ARG A 52 3.49 41.95 -1.51
CA ARG A 52 4.68 41.70 -2.32
C ARG A 52 5.97 42.12 -1.62
N GLN A 53 5.93 43.13 -0.75
CA GLN A 53 7.07 43.55 0.07
C GLN A 53 7.30 42.58 1.23
N ALA A 54 6.23 42.09 1.86
CA ALA A 54 6.33 41.05 2.89
C ALA A 54 6.94 39.75 2.33
N LEU A 55 6.51 39.33 1.15
CA LEU A 55 7.09 38.16 0.48
C LEU A 55 8.57 38.37 0.10
N LYS A 56 8.97 39.59 -0.29
CA LYS A 56 10.38 39.90 -0.53
C LYS A 56 11.21 39.84 0.75
N VAL A 57 10.69 40.34 1.88
CA VAL A 57 11.38 40.28 3.17
C VAL A 57 11.55 38.83 3.64
N ILE A 58 10.53 37.99 3.49
CA ILE A 58 10.60 36.55 3.81
C ILE A 58 11.59 35.84 2.88
N ALA A 59 11.59 36.14 1.59
CA ALA A 59 12.54 35.57 0.63
C ALA A 59 14.00 35.98 0.91
N ILE A 60 14.22 37.23 1.35
CA ILE A 60 15.55 37.70 1.77
C ILE A 60 15.99 37.02 3.07
N ALA A 61 15.08 36.80 4.01
CA ALA A 61 15.38 36.10 5.26
C ALA A 61 15.71 34.60 5.06
N ALA A 62 15.15 33.96 4.02
CA ALA A 62 15.44 32.56 3.67
C ALA A 62 16.79 32.37 2.96
N ALA A 63 17.39 33.43 2.42
CA ALA A 63 18.70 33.40 1.76
C ALA A 63 19.88 33.62 2.72
N THR A 64 19.61 33.91 4.00
CA THR A 64 20.64 34.06 5.04
C THR A 64 20.62 32.87 5.98
N PRO A 65 21.56 31.91 5.86
CA PRO A 65 21.76 30.95 6.94
C PRO A 65 22.28 31.75 8.14
N THR A 66 21.52 31.76 9.24
CA THR A 66 22.01 32.25 10.53
C THR A 66 23.07 31.29 11.04
N LEU A 67 24.29 31.43 10.52
CA LEU A 67 25.50 31.02 11.23
C LEU A 67 26.04 32.26 11.92
N VAL A 68 25.82 32.34 13.23
CA VAL A 68 26.64 33.20 14.10
C VAL A 68 28.06 32.64 14.06
N SER A 69 28.91 33.21 13.21
CA SER A 69 30.36 33.30 13.43
C SER A 69 30.98 34.23 12.38
N CYS A 70 31.41 35.42 12.79
CA CYS A 70 32.15 36.35 11.96
C CYS A 70 33.51 35.76 11.58
N LYS A 71 33.68 35.30 10.33
CA LYS A 71 34.95 35.27 9.59
C LYS A 71 34.71 34.96 8.10
N PRO A 72 35.31 35.70 7.16
CA PRO A 72 35.15 35.43 5.74
C PRO A 72 36.30 34.52 5.26
N SER A 73 36.01 33.30 4.80
CA SER A 73 36.89 32.62 3.86
C SER A 73 36.17 31.56 3.03
N LYS A 74 36.24 31.78 1.71
CA LYS A 74 36.28 30.84 0.58
C LYS A 74 35.22 29.75 0.42
N GLU A 75 34.55 29.86 -0.74
CA GLU A 75 33.96 28.80 -1.60
C GLU A 75 33.10 27.74 -0.92
N ALA A 76 31.78 27.87 -1.09
CA ALA A 76 30.80 26.86 -0.70
C ALA A 76 30.82 25.69 -1.70
N PRO A 77 30.88 24.43 -1.24
CA PRO A 77 30.71 23.29 -2.12
C PRO A 77 29.24 23.15 -2.51
N GLU A 78 29.03 22.63 -3.73
CA GLU A 78 27.74 22.25 -4.31
C GLU A 78 26.96 21.39 -3.31
N ALA A 79 25.88 21.97 -2.76
CA ALA A 79 25.03 21.28 -1.81
C ALA A 79 24.25 20.19 -2.55
N LEU A 80 24.65 18.94 -2.32
CA LEU A 80 23.84 17.77 -2.56
C LEU A 80 22.44 18.04 -1.99
N LEU A 81 21.44 17.98 -2.85
CA LEU A 81 20.03 17.96 -2.48
C LEU A 81 19.75 16.62 -1.80
N THR A 82 20.19 16.47 -0.55
CA THR A 82 19.70 15.41 0.32
C THR A 82 18.21 15.69 0.48
N SER A 83 17.36 14.76 0.04
CA SER A 83 15.92 14.82 0.30
C SER A 83 15.72 14.99 1.80
N ALA A 84 15.39 16.20 2.23
CA ALA A 84 15.02 16.42 3.63
C ALA A 84 13.80 15.53 3.89
N SER A 85 13.95 14.56 4.78
CA SER A 85 12.82 13.78 5.29
C SER A 85 11.74 14.75 5.70
N THR A 86 10.64 14.76 4.96
CA THR A 86 9.49 15.62 5.22
C THR A 86 8.73 15.04 6.40
N SER A 87 9.30 15.15 7.60
CA SER A 87 8.53 14.92 8.81
C SER A 87 8.14 16.26 9.40
N ASN A 88 6.87 16.35 9.80
CA ASN A 88 6.42 17.44 10.64
C ASN A 88 7.00 17.17 12.05
N PRO A 89 7.93 17.98 12.58
CA PRO A 89 8.50 17.77 13.93
C PRO A 89 7.46 17.96 15.05
N LYS A 90 6.22 18.29 14.70
CA LYS A 90 5.07 18.40 15.60
C LYS A 90 4.00 17.33 15.35
N ALA A 91 4.32 16.26 14.62
CA ALA A 91 3.39 15.15 14.44
C ALA A 91 2.92 14.67 15.81
N ARG A 92 1.61 14.61 16.04
CA ARG A 92 1.04 14.21 17.34
C ARG A 92 1.28 12.74 17.65
N GLY A 93 1.58 11.92 16.63
CA GLY A 93 1.72 10.48 16.77
C GLY A 93 0.39 9.78 17.01
N ASP A 94 -0.73 10.44 16.68
CA ASP A 94 -2.07 9.86 16.73
C ASP A 94 -2.50 9.36 15.34
N ALA A 95 -3.61 8.61 15.26
CA ALA A 95 -4.06 8.03 14.00
C ALA A 95 -4.38 9.07 12.90
N TRP A 96 -4.58 10.33 13.27
CA TRP A 96 -4.90 11.42 12.36
C TRP A 96 -3.66 12.25 11.95
N ASP A 97 -2.56 12.11 12.68
CA ASP A 97 -1.28 12.80 12.46
C ASP A 97 -0.13 11.89 12.92
N PRO A 98 0.16 10.82 12.15
CA PRO A 98 1.14 9.82 12.53
C PRO A 98 2.55 10.38 12.48
N ASP A 99 3.40 9.95 13.43
CA ASP A 99 4.83 10.22 13.38
C ASP A 99 5.49 9.29 12.35
N LEU A 100 5.89 9.85 11.21
CA LEU A 100 6.55 9.11 10.14
C LEU A 100 8.03 8.82 10.42
N LEU A 101 8.64 9.45 11.43
CA LEU A 101 10.04 9.17 11.83
C LEU A 101 10.13 8.02 12.83
N ALA A 102 9.20 8.00 13.79
CA ALA A 102 9.14 6.98 14.83
C ALA A 102 7.73 6.37 14.88
N PRO A 103 7.33 5.61 13.84
CA PRO A 103 6.01 4.99 13.80
C PRO A 103 5.86 4.02 14.98
N LYS A 104 4.75 4.13 15.70
CA LYS A 104 4.42 3.27 16.83
C LYS A 104 3.25 2.36 16.49
N VAL A 105 3.52 1.07 16.42
CA VAL A 105 2.47 0.04 16.31
C VAL A 105 1.79 -0.14 17.66
N LEU A 106 0.47 -0.27 17.67
CA LEU A 106 -0.35 -0.30 18.89
C LEU A 106 -0.70 -1.71 19.37
N TRP A 107 -0.33 -2.74 18.63
CA TRP A 107 -0.57 -4.15 18.93
C TRP A 107 0.70 -4.99 18.74
N GLU A 108 0.69 -6.19 19.28
CA GLU A 108 1.78 -7.16 19.11
C GLU A 108 1.45 -8.12 17.97
N ARG A 109 2.48 -8.60 17.27
CA ARG A 109 2.36 -9.63 16.22
C ARG A 109 1.91 -10.94 16.83
N SER A 110 1.00 -11.62 16.13
CA SER A 110 0.26 -12.75 16.69
C SER A 110 0.67 -14.09 16.09
N LEU A 111 1.19 -14.14 14.86
CA LEU A 111 1.63 -15.40 14.25
C LEU A 111 2.94 -15.88 14.90
N THR A 112 3.06 -17.20 15.00
CA THR A 112 4.27 -17.87 15.45
C THR A 112 5.34 -17.84 14.36
N SER A 113 6.61 -18.02 14.74
CA SER A 113 7.72 -18.09 13.77
C SER A 113 7.54 -19.23 12.76
N ASP A 114 6.88 -20.32 13.17
CA ASP A 114 6.61 -21.48 12.33
C ASP A 114 5.58 -21.15 11.23
N GLU A 115 4.44 -20.57 11.64
CA GLU A 115 3.38 -20.07 10.76
C GLU A 115 3.93 -19.02 9.78
N LEU A 116 4.76 -18.09 10.27
CA LEU A 116 5.33 -17.01 9.47
C LEU A 116 6.25 -17.54 8.36
N GLN A 117 7.05 -18.57 8.64
CA GLN A 117 7.92 -19.21 7.63
C GLN A 117 7.11 -19.93 6.54
N SER A 118 6.04 -20.64 6.93
CA SER A 118 5.13 -21.27 5.96
C SER A 118 4.39 -20.24 5.12
N LEU A 119 3.98 -19.12 5.73
CA LEU A 119 3.34 -18.00 5.04
C LEU A 119 4.30 -17.30 4.07
N ALA A 120 5.58 -17.13 4.43
CA ALA A 120 6.60 -16.56 3.55
C ALA A 120 6.77 -17.41 2.28
N VAL A 121 6.85 -18.73 2.44
CA VAL A 121 6.92 -19.66 1.32
C VAL A 121 5.66 -19.59 0.45
N LEU A 122 4.47 -19.51 1.05
CA LEU A 122 3.22 -19.35 0.30
C LEU A 122 3.19 -18.03 -0.49
N CYS A 123 3.63 -16.92 0.11
CA CYS A 123 3.74 -15.64 -0.59
C CYS A 123 4.64 -15.74 -1.83
N ASP A 124 5.77 -16.45 -1.73
CA ASP A 124 6.67 -16.67 -2.86
C ASP A 124 6.10 -17.58 -3.96
N VAL A 125 5.15 -18.47 -3.61
CA VAL A 125 4.40 -19.24 -4.62
C VAL A 125 3.43 -18.32 -5.38
N ILE A 126 2.79 -17.38 -4.67
CA ILE A 126 1.83 -16.44 -5.24
C ILE A 126 2.52 -15.40 -6.13
N ILE A 127 3.56 -14.74 -5.62
CA ILE A 127 4.39 -13.77 -6.35
C ILE A 127 5.86 -14.21 -6.25
N PRO A 128 6.33 -15.06 -7.19
CA PRO A 128 7.72 -15.50 -7.23
C PRO A 128 8.64 -14.39 -7.75
N ALA A 129 9.93 -14.48 -7.41
CA ALA A 129 10.93 -13.62 -8.03
C ALA A 129 10.99 -13.86 -9.54
N ASP A 130 11.16 -12.78 -10.31
CA ASP A 130 11.32 -12.82 -11.75
C ASP A 130 12.50 -11.94 -12.22
N GLU A 131 12.58 -11.62 -13.51
CA GLU A 131 13.67 -10.81 -14.06
C GLU A 131 13.61 -9.34 -13.64
N ARG A 132 12.43 -8.86 -13.21
CA ARG A 132 12.16 -7.45 -12.94
C ARG A 132 12.05 -7.16 -11.46
N SER A 133 11.55 -8.11 -10.69
CA SER A 133 11.12 -7.92 -9.32
C SER A 133 11.60 -9.06 -8.40
N GLN A 134 11.75 -8.70 -7.13
CA GLN A 134 12.07 -9.63 -6.05
C GLN A 134 10.83 -10.49 -5.73
N SER A 135 10.99 -11.57 -4.96
CA SER A 135 9.83 -12.36 -4.51
C SER A 135 9.05 -11.62 -3.41
N ALA A 136 7.79 -12.02 -3.19
CA ALA A 136 6.97 -11.38 -2.17
C ALA A 136 7.54 -11.50 -0.75
N SER A 137 8.19 -12.61 -0.41
CA SER A 137 8.84 -12.74 0.91
C SER A 137 10.02 -11.78 1.06
N GLN A 138 10.78 -11.52 0.00
CA GLN A 138 11.91 -10.59 0.01
C GLN A 138 11.48 -9.14 0.26
N LEU A 139 10.25 -8.77 -0.16
CA LEU A 139 9.64 -7.48 0.12
C LEU A 139 8.84 -7.44 1.44
N GLY A 140 8.88 -8.52 2.25
CA GLY A 140 8.24 -8.55 3.56
C GLY A 140 6.72 -8.76 3.53
N ALA A 141 6.16 -9.37 2.48
CA ALA A 141 4.71 -9.55 2.37
C ALA A 141 4.11 -10.38 3.52
N HIS A 142 4.83 -11.41 3.99
CA HIS A 142 4.40 -12.22 5.13
C HIS A 142 4.43 -11.45 6.45
N ASP A 143 5.36 -10.51 6.63
CA ASP A 143 5.40 -9.62 7.79
C ASP A 143 4.22 -8.64 7.78
N PHE A 144 3.88 -8.10 6.61
CA PHE A 144 2.67 -7.29 6.43
C PHE A 144 1.40 -8.09 6.78
N ILE A 145 1.29 -9.34 6.34
CA ILE A 145 0.12 -10.17 6.65
C ILE A 145 0.03 -10.45 8.15
N ASP A 146 1.14 -10.76 8.82
CA ASP A 146 1.15 -10.96 10.28
C ASP A 146 0.70 -9.68 11.01
N GLU A 147 1.20 -8.52 10.61
CA GLU A 147 0.76 -7.22 11.14
C GLU A 147 -0.74 -6.99 10.88
N TRP A 148 -1.23 -7.30 9.67
CA TRP A 148 -2.64 -7.18 9.29
C TRP A 148 -3.54 -8.02 10.17
N VAL A 149 -3.24 -9.32 10.34
CA VAL A 149 -4.09 -10.23 11.14
C VAL A 149 -3.98 -9.97 12.64
N SER A 150 -2.91 -9.29 13.07
CA SER A 150 -2.70 -8.91 14.47
C SER A 150 -3.49 -7.67 14.88
N ALA A 151 -3.93 -6.85 13.91
CA ALA A 151 -4.71 -5.66 14.19
C ALA A 151 -6.05 -5.99 14.88
N PRO A 152 -6.46 -5.23 15.91
CA PRO A 152 -7.58 -5.59 16.80
C PRO A 152 -8.98 -5.33 16.20
N TYR A 153 -9.08 -5.03 14.91
CA TYR A 153 -10.35 -4.74 14.23
C TYR A 153 -11.08 -6.02 13.83
N GLU A 154 -12.41 -6.00 13.84
CA GLU A 154 -13.25 -7.18 13.59
C GLU A 154 -12.95 -7.89 12.25
N ALA A 155 -12.74 -7.11 11.17
CA ALA A 155 -12.40 -7.65 9.86
C ALA A 155 -11.03 -8.37 9.89
N ASN A 156 -10.02 -7.75 10.48
CA ASN A 156 -8.67 -8.32 10.64
C ASN A 156 -8.66 -9.57 11.53
N GLN A 157 -9.48 -9.59 12.59
CA GLN A 157 -9.64 -10.76 13.46
C GLN A 157 -10.32 -11.91 12.72
N SER A 158 -11.26 -11.62 11.82
CA SER A 158 -11.90 -12.64 10.97
C SER A 158 -10.90 -13.20 9.96
N ASP A 159 -10.12 -12.34 9.32
CA ASP A 159 -9.03 -12.75 8.41
C ASP A 159 -7.98 -13.62 9.13
N LYS A 160 -7.67 -13.32 10.39
CA LYS A 160 -6.73 -14.13 11.20
C LYS A 160 -7.17 -15.58 11.33
N ILE A 161 -8.48 -15.82 11.51
CA ILE A 161 -9.03 -17.18 11.65
C ILE A 161 -8.80 -17.93 10.34
N VAL A 162 -9.20 -17.33 9.22
CA VAL A 162 -9.03 -17.91 7.87
C VAL A 162 -7.56 -18.21 7.58
N VAL A 163 -6.64 -17.27 7.86
CA VAL A 163 -5.20 -17.46 7.62
C VAL A 163 -4.64 -18.61 8.45
N ARG A 164 -4.95 -18.69 9.74
CA ARG A 164 -4.42 -19.77 10.59
C ARG A 164 -5.00 -21.14 10.25
N GLU A 165 -6.31 -21.23 10.02
CA GLU A 165 -6.94 -22.49 9.64
C GLU A 165 -6.38 -23.00 8.31
N GLY A 166 -6.15 -22.11 7.35
CA GLY A 166 -5.54 -22.46 6.08
C GLY A 166 -4.06 -22.87 6.17
N LEU A 167 -3.26 -22.25 7.06
CA LEU A 167 -1.88 -22.68 7.31
C LEU A 167 -1.82 -24.09 7.92
N VAL A 168 -2.72 -24.40 8.86
CA VAL A 168 -2.86 -25.75 9.42
C VAL A 168 -3.30 -26.75 8.35
N TRP A 169 -4.24 -26.35 7.49
CA TRP A 169 -4.68 -27.17 6.37
C TRP A 169 -3.54 -27.46 5.39
N LEU A 170 -2.70 -26.48 5.04
CA LEU A 170 -1.56 -26.67 4.14
C LEU A 170 -0.58 -27.71 4.65
N ASP A 171 -0.22 -27.65 5.93
CA ASP A 171 0.67 -28.63 6.54
C ASP A 171 0.01 -30.02 6.60
N SER A 172 -1.29 -30.09 6.90
CA SER A 172 -2.03 -31.36 6.92
C SER A 172 -2.11 -31.98 5.52
N GLU A 173 -2.25 -31.16 4.48
CA GLU A 173 -2.33 -31.60 3.10
C GLU A 173 -0.95 -32.02 2.54
N ALA A 174 0.11 -31.32 2.96
CA ALA A 174 1.49 -31.71 2.68
C ALA A 174 1.83 -33.08 3.26
N ASP A 175 1.51 -33.29 4.54
CA ASP A 175 1.68 -34.55 5.27
C ASP A 175 0.91 -35.69 4.57
N ARG A 176 -0.38 -35.47 4.27
CA ARG A 176 -1.25 -36.45 3.62
C ARG A 176 -0.76 -36.90 2.25
N ARG A 177 -0.18 -35.99 1.45
CA ARG A 177 0.22 -36.28 0.05
C ARG A 177 1.64 -36.82 -0.06
N PHE A 178 2.55 -36.36 0.79
CA PHE A 178 3.99 -36.55 0.58
C PHE A 178 4.71 -37.31 1.70
N GLY A 179 4.02 -37.62 2.81
CA GLY A 179 4.50 -38.51 3.87
C GLY A 179 4.58 -37.85 5.24
N GLU A 180 4.72 -38.69 6.27
CA GLU A 180 4.60 -38.31 7.68
C GLU A 180 5.55 -37.19 8.11
N ALA A 181 5.00 -36.21 8.82
CA ALA A 181 5.63 -35.01 9.38
C ALA A 181 6.19 -34.01 8.35
N THR A 182 5.77 -34.06 7.09
CA THR A 182 6.20 -33.09 6.08
C THR A 182 5.43 -31.79 6.19
N ARG A 183 6.14 -30.66 6.38
CA ARG A 183 5.53 -29.32 6.38
C ARG A 183 5.43 -28.75 4.97
N PHE A 184 4.45 -27.89 4.71
CA PHE A 184 4.28 -27.25 3.40
C PHE A 184 5.55 -26.51 2.94
N ARG A 185 6.21 -25.81 3.86
CA ARG A 185 7.46 -25.08 3.59
C ARG A 185 8.66 -25.97 3.24
N GLU A 186 8.59 -27.26 3.49
CA GLU A 186 9.67 -28.23 3.22
C GLU A 186 9.49 -28.93 1.87
N LEU A 187 8.30 -28.80 1.27
CA LEU A 187 7.99 -29.36 -0.04
C LEU A 187 8.86 -28.77 -1.15
N SER A 188 9.08 -29.53 -2.22
CA SER A 188 9.69 -29.01 -3.44
C SER A 188 8.78 -27.97 -4.11
N PRO A 189 9.32 -27.07 -4.96
CA PRO A 189 8.49 -26.09 -5.67
C PRO A 189 7.31 -26.73 -6.41
N ASP A 190 7.55 -27.81 -7.16
CA ASP A 190 6.51 -28.52 -7.92
C ASP A 190 5.40 -29.09 -7.02
N GLN A 191 5.75 -29.59 -5.83
CA GLN A 191 4.79 -30.10 -4.85
C GLN A 191 3.94 -28.99 -4.24
N ARG A 192 4.54 -27.82 -3.95
CA ARG A 192 3.80 -26.64 -3.45
C ARG A 192 2.82 -26.15 -4.51
N ILE A 193 3.27 -26.01 -5.75
CA ILE A 193 2.44 -25.60 -6.89
C ILE A 193 1.26 -26.57 -7.06
N ALA A 194 1.50 -27.88 -7.00
CA ALA A 194 0.44 -28.87 -7.15
C ALA A 194 -0.67 -28.75 -6.09
N ILE A 195 -0.33 -28.39 -4.85
CA ILE A 195 -1.34 -28.11 -3.80
C ILE A 195 -2.05 -26.78 -4.10
N CYS A 196 -1.29 -25.71 -4.38
CA CYS A 196 -1.85 -24.37 -4.59
C CYS A 196 -2.76 -24.28 -5.83
N ASP A 197 -2.43 -24.98 -6.92
CA ASP A 197 -3.24 -25.00 -8.16
C ASP A 197 -4.66 -25.53 -7.89
N GLU A 198 -4.87 -26.43 -6.93
CA GLU A 198 -6.21 -26.99 -6.63
C GLU A 198 -7.13 -26.02 -5.87
N ILE A 199 -6.56 -25.01 -5.19
CA ILE A 199 -7.29 -24.06 -4.34
C ILE A 199 -7.22 -22.63 -4.85
N CYS A 200 -6.53 -22.41 -5.98
CA CYS A 200 -6.16 -21.06 -6.40
C CYS A 200 -7.30 -20.17 -6.89
N TYR A 201 -8.45 -20.76 -7.21
CA TYR A 201 -9.60 -20.05 -7.78
C TYR A 201 -10.89 -20.47 -7.09
N LEU A 202 -11.33 -19.63 -6.15
CA LEU A 202 -12.50 -19.85 -5.31
C LEU A 202 -13.79 -20.18 -6.08
N PRO A 203 -14.16 -19.48 -7.17
CA PRO A 203 -15.42 -19.78 -7.86
C PRO A 203 -15.49 -21.18 -8.50
N ASN A 204 -14.35 -21.82 -8.79
CA ASN A 204 -14.29 -23.19 -9.33
C ASN A 204 -13.75 -24.20 -8.30
N ALA A 205 -13.64 -23.82 -7.02
CA ALA A 205 -13.15 -24.71 -6.00
C ALA A 205 -14.08 -25.92 -5.85
N ARG A 206 -13.50 -27.11 -5.63
CA ARG A 206 -14.29 -28.29 -5.28
C ARG A 206 -14.96 -28.04 -3.91
N PRO A 207 -16.18 -28.55 -3.67
CA PRO A 207 -16.86 -28.34 -2.39
C PRO A 207 -16.03 -28.78 -1.18
N GLU A 208 -15.19 -29.80 -1.31
CA GLU A 208 -14.34 -30.29 -0.21
C GLU A 208 -13.11 -29.38 0.05
N LEU A 209 -12.82 -28.44 -0.85
CA LEU A 209 -11.69 -27.51 -0.78
C LEU A 209 -12.12 -26.04 -0.68
N GLU A 210 -13.41 -25.75 -0.49
CA GLU A 210 -13.93 -24.37 -0.48
C GLU A 210 -13.23 -23.51 0.58
N ASP A 211 -13.09 -24.01 1.81
CA ASP A 211 -12.41 -23.28 2.90
C ASP A 211 -10.92 -23.03 2.59
N ALA A 212 -10.25 -24.00 1.97
CA ALA A 212 -8.85 -23.86 1.56
C ALA A 212 -8.69 -22.85 0.42
N ALA A 213 -9.67 -22.79 -0.50
CA ALA A 213 -9.70 -21.80 -1.56
C ALA A 213 -10.01 -20.39 -1.04
N LEU A 214 -10.91 -20.25 -0.06
CA LEU A 214 -11.17 -18.98 0.64
C LEU A 214 -9.90 -18.47 1.32
N PHE A 215 -9.15 -19.36 1.96
CA PHE A 215 -7.85 -19.05 2.54
C PHE A 215 -6.85 -18.57 1.48
N PHE A 216 -6.70 -19.31 0.37
CA PHE A 216 -5.74 -18.95 -0.66
C PHE A 216 -6.08 -17.61 -1.31
N ASP A 217 -7.37 -17.35 -1.58
CA ASP A 217 -7.89 -16.09 -2.10
C ASP A 217 -7.53 -14.92 -1.18
N LYS A 218 -7.78 -15.06 0.12
CA LYS A 218 -7.43 -14.06 1.13
C LYS A 218 -5.92 -13.79 1.19
N VAL A 219 -5.09 -14.82 1.24
CA VAL A 219 -3.64 -14.64 1.28
C VAL A 219 -3.15 -13.99 -0.01
N ARG A 220 -3.65 -14.40 -1.18
CA ARG A 220 -3.30 -13.78 -2.46
C ARG A 220 -3.60 -12.27 -2.48
N ASP A 221 -4.77 -11.88 -2.01
CA ASP A 221 -5.16 -10.46 -1.95
C ASP A 221 -4.24 -9.66 -1.02
N LEU A 222 -3.92 -10.21 0.15
CA LEU A 222 -3.02 -9.54 1.09
C LEU A 222 -1.56 -9.51 0.60
N THR A 223 -1.07 -10.59 -0.02
CA THR A 223 0.26 -10.65 -0.64
C THR A 223 0.39 -9.62 -1.76
N SER A 224 -0.63 -9.52 -2.62
CA SER A 224 -0.70 -8.52 -3.70
C SER A 224 -0.69 -7.10 -3.15
N THR A 225 -1.49 -6.85 -2.10
CA THR A 225 -1.54 -5.56 -1.40
C THR A 225 -0.17 -5.21 -0.81
N ALA A 226 0.48 -6.15 -0.12
CA ALA A 226 1.79 -5.92 0.47
C ALA A 226 2.84 -5.63 -0.60
N PHE A 227 2.89 -6.44 -1.66
CA PHE A 227 3.91 -6.36 -2.70
C PHE A 227 3.83 -5.04 -3.48
N TRP A 228 2.69 -4.73 -4.09
CA TRP A 228 2.55 -3.60 -5.00
C TRP A 228 2.39 -2.23 -4.32
N THR A 229 2.35 -2.19 -2.99
CA THR A 229 2.42 -0.93 -2.21
C THR A 229 3.83 -0.55 -1.79
N THR A 230 4.83 -1.39 -2.07
CA THR A 230 6.25 -1.06 -1.89
C THR A 230 6.80 -0.25 -3.08
N PRO A 231 7.92 0.49 -2.92
CA PRO A 231 8.61 1.12 -4.03
C PRO A 231 8.96 0.15 -5.17
N GLU A 232 9.49 -1.02 -4.83
CA GLU A 232 9.89 -2.07 -5.77
C GLU A 232 8.69 -2.65 -6.51
N GLY A 233 7.58 -2.90 -5.81
CA GLY A 233 6.33 -3.36 -6.43
C GLY A 233 5.70 -2.28 -7.32
N MET A 234 5.69 -1.01 -6.90
CA MET A 234 5.20 0.08 -7.77
C MET A 234 6.02 0.20 -9.06
N GLU A 235 7.33 -0.02 -8.99
CA GLU A 235 8.20 -0.07 -10.17
C GLU A 235 7.88 -1.28 -11.07
N ASP A 236 7.55 -2.44 -10.51
CA ASP A 236 7.07 -3.61 -11.25
C ASP A 236 5.78 -3.31 -12.05
N LEU A 237 4.83 -2.58 -11.46
CA LEU A 237 3.62 -2.10 -12.16
C LEU A 237 3.89 -0.99 -13.17
N GLN A 238 5.09 -0.40 -13.18
CA GLN A 238 5.40 0.82 -13.90
C GLN A 238 4.48 1.98 -13.51
N TYR A 239 4.09 2.03 -12.24
CA TYR A 239 3.19 3.06 -11.72
C TYR A 239 3.90 4.42 -11.64
N VAL A 240 3.40 5.40 -12.38
CA VAL A 240 3.96 6.77 -12.45
C VAL A 240 3.06 7.83 -11.79
N GLY A 241 1.91 7.43 -11.24
CA GLY A 241 0.89 8.37 -10.74
C GLY A 241 1.27 9.14 -9.47
N ASN A 242 2.29 8.69 -8.74
CA ASN A 242 2.86 9.37 -7.59
C ASN A 242 4.04 10.32 -7.95
N VAL A 243 4.42 10.40 -9.23
CA VAL A 243 5.49 11.28 -9.69
C VAL A 243 4.91 12.68 -9.98
N PRO A 244 5.42 13.75 -9.35
CA PRO A 244 4.94 15.09 -9.60
C PRO A 244 5.26 15.51 -11.04
N LEU A 245 4.23 15.95 -11.76
CA LEU A 245 4.39 16.51 -13.11
C LEU A 245 4.63 18.03 -13.04
N PRO A 246 5.62 18.57 -13.77
CA PRO A 246 5.86 20.02 -13.80
C PRO A 246 4.76 20.78 -14.54
N ARG A 247 4.04 20.11 -15.45
CA ARG A 247 2.91 20.63 -16.21
C ARG A 247 1.87 19.54 -16.35
N TRP A 248 0.60 19.91 -16.23
CA TRP A 248 -0.52 19.04 -16.58
C TRP A 248 -0.79 19.12 -18.07
N ASP A 249 -0.43 18.07 -18.79
CA ASP A 249 -0.73 17.94 -20.23
C ASP A 249 -2.12 17.32 -20.42
N PRO A 250 -2.90 17.77 -21.41
CA PRO A 250 -4.16 17.12 -21.73
C PRO A 250 -3.90 15.67 -22.15
N PRO A 251 -4.91 14.78 -22.02
CA PRO A 251 -4.80 13.41 -22.50
C PRO A 251 -4.29 13.35 -23.95
N PRO A 252 -3.52 12.32 -24.33
CA PRO A 252 -3.01 12.19 -25.69
C PRO A 252 -4.13 12.30 -26.73
N PRO A 253 -3.91 12.97 -27.88
CA PRO A 253 -4.94 13.15 -28.91
C PRO A 253 -5.54 11.84 -29.41
N GLU A 254 -4.82 10.73 -29.37
CA GLU A 254 -5.37 9.40 -29.69
C GLU A 254 -6.51 8.98 -28.76
N VAL A 255 -6.39 9.23 -27.46
CA VAL A 255 -7.39 8.90 -26.45
C VAL A 255 -8.61 9.81 -26.61
N LEU A 256 -8.37 11.11 -26.83
CA LEU A 256 -9.43 12.09 -27.06
C LEU A 256 -10.27 11.75 -28.30
N ARG A 257 -9.63 11.36 -29.40
CA ARG A 257 -10.33 10.86 -30.61
C ARG A 257 -11.11 9.58 -30.34
N HIS A 258 -10.56 8.64 -29.57
CA HIS A 258 -11.23 7.39 -29.24
C HIS A 258 -12.55 7.62 -28.48
N ILE A 259 -12.60 8.62 -27.59
CA ILE A 259 -13.78 8.97 -26.79
C ILE A 259 -14.66 10.06 -27.43
N GLY A 260 -14.34 10.50 -28.65
CA GLY A 260 -15.15 11.46 -29.41
C GLY A 260 -15.09 12.92 -28.90
N LEU A 261 -14.05 13.28 -28.15
CA LEU A 261 -13.80 14.63 -27.66
C LEU A 261 -12.68 15.27 -28.50
N GLU A 262 -12.98 15.72 -29.72
CA GLU A 262 -12.07 16.52 -30.56
C GLU A 262 -12.14 18.02 -30.26
#